data_AF-A0A7Y5H7N7-F1
#
_entry.id   AF-A0A7Y5H7N7-F1
#
_cell.length_a   1.000
_cell.length_b   1.000
_cell.length_c   1.000
_cell.angle_alpha   90.00
_cell.angle_beta   90.00
_cell.angle_gamma   90.00
#
_symmetry.space_group_name_H-M   'P 1'
#
loop_
_entity.id
_entity.type
_entity.pdbx_description
1 polymer ?
#
loop_
_entity_poly.entity_id
_entity_poly.type
_entity_poly.pdbx_seq_one_letter_code
_entity_poly.pdbx_strand_id
1 'polypeptide(L)'
;MRLSPALLFCALSAAAGPPVSLKEKLLATVPAAHDERNKTRDPDGNLVETGGIIVAWSPAGDRVAWIGSTGGKKFGVIDGKQGELSTFADAIVFSPDGKRVAWRAGNRTPDNKAERWRVVLDGVDQPEFDLVGYPRFSPDGSRVAYWVNTGAVIAPQGHYEGGTWSAMDGEKKDAGTWTEADSFVPPVYAPDGKSIAFVASPKQSQFVAVAFGKTSETYGLADTPAFSADGKQVAWGAFKDGRWTVWLAGKPVGREYDHAGIPVFGPKPGSFAFVAVAKERKFVVAGGRKVGGDFDGIAPPVFSPDGKSIAFVGVRGGASFGPPGMGMSASNPYLMDREETGLQGGDWRVVTGGREGEAFERVEHLVWSPDGKTLACRAKKGGRWRIVAGVARSDDYDEVGPPQFSPDGKKVGFGARTGLELWWKVLDVR
;
A
#
# COMPACT_ATOMS: atom_id res chain seq x y z
N MET A 1 -13.79 3.48 -5.49
CA MET A 1 -13.03 2.22 -5.43
C MET A 1 -12.09 2.10 -6.61
N ARG A 2 -10.98 2.83 -6.57
CA ARG A 2 -9.89 2.68 -7.53
C ARG A 2 -8.58 2.85 -6.79
N LEU A 3 -7.98 1.73 -6.42
CA LEU A 3 -6.69 1.66 -5.76
C LEU A 3 -5.59 1.64 -6.84
N SER A 4 -4.70 2.63 -6.79
CA SER A 4 -3.37 2.51 -7.42
C SER A 4 -2.47 1.72 -6.45
N PRO A 5 -2.01 0.51 -6.80
CA PRO A 5 -1.09 -0.26 -6.00
C PRO A 5 0.32 0.32 -6.09
N ALA A 6 0.62 1.33 -5.27
CA ALA A 6 1.98 1.79 -5.09
C ALA A 6 2.51 1.22 -3.78
N LEU A 7 3.35 0.17 -3.86
CA LEU A 7 4.06 -0.38 -2.72
C LEU A 7 5.07 0.65 -2.19
N LEU A 8 4.87 1.14 -0.96
CA LEU A 8 5.95 1.78 -0.21
C LEU A 8 6.75 0.68 0.49
N PHE A 9 8.04 0.60 0.23
CA PHE A 9 8.95 -0.27 0.98
C PHE A 9 8.95 0.14 2.46
N CYS A 10 8.53 -0.75 3.36
CA CYS A 10 9.11 -0.71 4.70
C CYS A 10 10.62 -0.85 4.50
N ALA A 11 11.39 0.05 5.11
CA ALA A 11 12.85 0.01 5.13
C ALA A 11 13.31 -1.27 5.83
N LEU A 12 13.31 -2.36 5.08
CA LEU A 12 14.01 -3.58 5.41
C LEU A 12 15.49 -3.34 5.23
N SER A 13 16.23 -3.71 6.27
CA SER A 13 17.68 -3.77 6.30
C SER A 13 18.28 -4.37 5.02
N ALA A 14 18.99 -3.53 4.26
CA ALA A 14 20.24 -3.84 3.56
C ALA A 14 20.32 -5.13 2.72
N ALA A 15 19.35 -5.38 1.85
CA ALA A 15 19.71 -5.83 0.50
C ALA A 15 19.59 -4.61 -0.40
N ALA A 16 20.70 -4.13 -0.97
CA ALA A 16 20.63 -3.09 -1.98
C ALA A 16 19.70 -3.59 -3.09
N GLY A 17 18.54 -2.94 -3.26
CA GLY A 17 17.67 -3.18 -4.40
C GLY A 17 18.47 -3.03 -5.70
N PRO A 18 17.93 -3.48 -6.85
CA PRO A 18 18.61 -3.30 -8.13
C PRO A 18 18.97 -1.81 -8.30
N PRO A 19 20.16 -1.50 -8.86
CA PRO A 19 20.59 -0.12 -9.00
C PRO A 19 19.56 0.64 -9.83
N VAL A 20 19.00 1.69 -9.23
CA VAL A 20 18.01 2.57 -9.87
C VAL A 20 18.59 3.12 -11.17
N SER A 21 17.83 3.06 -12.26
CA SER A 21 18.21 3.69 -13.52
C SER A 21 18.35 5.21 -13.34
N LEU A 22 19.52 5.74 -13.68
CA LEU A 22 19.82 7.18 -13.62
C LEU A 22 19.77 7.83 -15.02
N LYS A 23 19.10 7.18 -15.97
CA LYS A 23 18.86 7.69 -17.31
C LYS A 23 17.36 7.84 -17.53
N GLU A 24 16.96 9.03 -17.98
CA GLU A 24 15.58 9.23 -18.42
C GLU A 24 15.28 8.40 -19.66
N LYS A 25 14.08 7.85 -19.71
CA LYS A 25 13.65 6.99 -20.83
C LYS A 25 12.13 6.97 -20.93
N LEU A 26 11.61 7.05 -22.16
CA LEU A 26 10.22 6.68 -22.45
C LEU A 26 10.11 5.16 -22.36
N LEU A 27 9.30 4.66 -21.43
CA LEU A 27 9.12 3.22 -21.22
C LEU A 27 7.99 2.66 -22.09
N ALA A 28 6.89 3.41 -22.21
CA ALA A 28 5.76 3.03 -23.05
C ALA A 28 4.91 4.25 -23.44
N THR A 29 4.12 4.07 -24.50
CA THR A 29 3.00 4.96 -24.84
C THR A 29 1.74 4.13 -24.79
N VAL A 30 0.80 4.50 -23.92
CA VAL A 30 -0.47 3.80 -23.79
C VAL A 30 -1.31 4.08 -25.03
N PRO A 31 -1.77 3.05 -25.77
CA PRO A 31 -2.67 3.26 -26.89
C PRO A 31 -3.94 3.98 -26.44
N ALA A 32 -4.39 4.99 -27.18
CA ALA A 32 -5.61 5.73 -26.82
C ALA A 32 -6.85 4.82 -26.69
N ALA A 33 -6.90 3.72 -27.44
CA ALA A 33 -7.97 2.71 -27.35
C ALA A 33 -7.95 1.89 -26.06
N HIS A 34 -6.83 1.90 -25.31
CA HIS A 34 -6.67 1.23 -24.01
C HIS A 34 -7.04 2.15 -22.85
N ASP A 35 -7.35 3.40 -23.17
CA ASP A 35 -7.62 4.48 -22.23
C ASP A 35 -9.02 5.01 -22.48
N GLU A 36 -10.03 4.24 -22.07
CA GLU A 36 -11.43 4.68 -22.15
C GLU A 36 -11.80 5.77 -21.13
N ARG A 37 -10.85 6.63 -20.73
CA ARG A 37 -11.10 7.90 -20.04
C ARG A 37 -12.16 8.70 -20.83
N ASN A 38 -13.10 9.35 -20.12
CA ASN A 38 -14.04 10.34 -20.68
C ASN A 38 -15.23 9.83 -21.53
N LYS A 39 -15.81 8.66 -21.26
CA LYS A 39 -17.09 8.26 -21.89
C LYS A 39 -18.33 8.45 -21.02
N THR A 40 -18.20 8.85 -19.75
CA THR A 40 -19.35 9.13 -18.89
C THR A 40 -19.49 10.62 -18.65
N ARG A 41 -20.71 11.11 -18.87
CA ARG A 41 -21.13 12.46 -18.54
C ARG A 41 -22.01 12.41 -17.30
N ASP A 42 -21.92 13.42 -16.44
CA ASP A 42 -22.90 13.61 -15.38
C ASP A 42 -24.27 13.97 -15.99
N PRO A 43 -25.37 13.98 -15.20
CA PRO A 43 -26.69 14.36 -15.69
C PRO A 43 -26.75 15.76 -16.33
N ASP A 44 -25.77 16.63 -16.06
CA ASP A 44 -25.65 17.98 -16.62
C ASP A 44 -24.78 18.03 -17.89
N GLY A 45 -24.26 16.88 -18.34
CA GLY A 45 -23.49 16.76 -19.57
C GLY A 45 -21.99 17.04 -19.42
N ASN A 46 -21.47 17.28 -18.22
CA ASN A 46 -20.03 17.46 -18.00
C ASN A 46 -19.32 16.11 -18.09
N LEU A 47 -18.15 16.08 -18.71
CA LEU A 47 -17.28 14.90 -18.64
C LEU A 47 -16.91 14.65 -17.18
N VAL A 48 -17.31 13.50 -16.65
CA VAL A 48 -16.85 13.05 -15.33
C VAL A 48 -15.59 12.25 -15.57
N GLU A 49 -14.51 12.66 -14.91
CA GLU A 49 -13.23 11.97 -15.00
C GLU A 49 -13.32 10.61 -14.28
N THR A 50 -13.89 9.60 -14.94
CA THR A 50 -13.98 8.24 -14.40
C THR A 50 -12.67 7.50 -14.59
N GLY A 51 -11.68 7.95 -13.83
CA GLY A 51 -10.37 7.36 -13.49
C GLY A 51 -9.44 6.91 -14.62
N GLY A 52 -8.17 7.23 -14.44
CA GLY A 52 -7.10 6.90 -15.38
C GLY A 52 -6.64 5.45 -15.33
N ILE A 53 -5.66 5.19 -16.20
CA ILE A 53 -4.88 3.95 -16.29
C ILE A 53 -4.19 3.70 -14.94
N ILE A 54 -4.31 2.49 -14.39
CA ILE A 54 -3.51 2.06 -13.23
C ILE A 54 -2.11 1.74 -13.74
N VAL A 55 -1.08 2.41 -13.25
CA VAL A 55 0.32 2.21 -13.70
C VAL A 55 1.21 1.79 -12.54
N ALA A 56 2.10 0.84 -12.80
CA ALA A 56 3.20 0.47 -11.92
C ALA A 56 4.53 0.56 -12.69
N TRP A 57 5.56 1.04 -12.01
CA TRP A 57 6.93 1.08 -12.54
C TRP A 57 7.78 0.08 -11.76
N SER A 58 8.73 -0.59 -12.42
CA SER A 58 9.70 -1.42 -11.71
C SER A 58 10.59 -0.55 -10.83
N PRO A 59 11.13 -1.11 -9.72
CA PRO A 59 12.02 -0.34 -8.87
C PRO A 59 13.28 0.17 -9.59
N ALA A 60 13.86 -0.66 -10.46
CA ALA A 60 15.02 -0.26 -11.25
C ALA A 60 14.68 0.82 -12.31
N GLY A 61 13.41 1.06 -12.61
CA GLY A 61 12.98 2.07 -13.58
C GLY A 61 13.16 1.70 -15.05
N ASP A 62 13.36 0.41 -15.31
CA ASP A 62 13.60 -0.14 -16.63
C ASP A 62 12.34 -0.76 -17.27
N ARG A 63 11.29 -0.98 -16.48
CA ARG A 63 10.05 -1.65 -16.87
C ARG A 63 8.82 -0.89 -16.39
N VAL A 64 7.71 -1.10 -17.08
CA VAL A 64 6.42 -0.50 -16.75
C VAL A 64 5.29 -1.48 -17.05
N ALA A 65 4.28 -1.43 -16.19
CA ALA A 65 3.07 -2.22 -16.33
C ALA A 65 1.85 -1.34 -16.09
N TRP A 66 0.73 -1.64 -16.77
CA TRP A 66 -0.51 -0.92 -16.55
C TRP A 66 -1.76 -1.75 -16.80
N ILE A 67 -2.89 -1.34 -16.22
CA ILE A 67 -4.21 -1.90 -16.53
C ILE A 67 -4.85 -1.05 -17.63
N GLY A 68 -4.99 -1.64 -18.82
CA GLY A 68 -5.76 -1.08 -19.92
C GLY A 68 -7.24 -1.39 -19.80
N SER A 69 -8.07 -0.63 -20.51
CA SER A 69 -9.50 -0.92 -20.67
C SER A 69 -9.92 -0.74 -22.12
N THR A 70 -10.73 -1.65 -22.64
CA THR A 70 -11.27 -1.57 -24.00
C THR A 70 -12.61 -2.30 -24.07
N GLY A 71 -13.63 -1.67 -24.66
CA GLY A 71 -14.96 -2.30 -24.81
C GLY A 71 -15.58 -2.74 -23.49
N GLY A 72 -15.33 -2.01 -22.39
CA GLY A 72 -15.81 -2.36 -21.06
C GLY A 72 -15.09 -3.55 -20.40
N LYS A 73 -14.03 -4.08 -21.01
CA LYS A 73 -13.15 -5.10 -20.43
C LYS A 73 -11.84 -4.48 -19.97
N LYS A 74 -11.17 -5.13 -19.01
CA LYS A 74 -9.87 -4.75 -18.47
C LYS A 74 -8.81 -5.81 -18.79
N PHE A 75 -7.55 -5.40 -18.83
CA PHE A 75 -6.42 -6.31 -19.07
C PHE A 75 -5.12 -5.69 -18.56
N GLY A 76 -4.18 -6.54 -18.13
CA GLY A 76 -2.82 -6.11 -17.82
C GLY A 76 -1.99 -5.95 -19.09
N VAL A 77 -1.11 -4.94 -19.10
CA VAL A 77 -0.06 -4.79 -20.11
C VAL A 77 1.28 -4.70 -19.39
N ILE A 78 2.19 -5.62 -19.70
CA ILE A 78 3.53 -5.69 -19.10
C ILE A 78 4.55 -5.46 -20.19
N ASP A 79 5.33 -4.38 -20.10
CA ASP A 79 6.37 -4.03 -21.08
C ASP A 79 5.84 -4.07 -22.53
N GLY A 80 4.63 -3.51 -22.74
CA GLY A 80 3.96 -3.47 -24.04
C GLY A 80 3.24 -4.75 -24.46
N LYS A 81 3.33 -5.83 -23.69
CA LYS A 81 2.61 -7.09 -23.96
C LYS A 81 1.29 -7.12 -23.24
N GLN A 82 0.20 -7.09 -23.99
CA GLN A 82 -1.16 -7.21 -23.48
C GLN A 82 -1.48 -8.67 -23.09
N GLY A 83 -2.07 -8.85 -21.90
CA GLY A 83 -2.66 -10.10 -21.44
C GLY A 83 -4.13 -10.26 -21.84
N GLU A 84 -4.77 -11.29 -21.31
CA GLU A 84 -6.17 -11.58 -21.62
C GLU A 84 -7.15 -10.52 -21.12
N LEU A 85 -8.28 -10.41 -21.82
CA LEU A 85 -9.40 -9.57 -21.41
C LEU A 85 -10.16 -10.21 -20.25
N SER A 86 -10.51 -9.38 -19.28
CA SER A 86 -11.23 -9.75 -18.07
C SER A 86 -12.31 -8.72 -17.76
N THR A 87 -13.33 -9.11 -16.99
CA THR A 87 -14.31 -8.13 -16.50
C THR A 87 -13.68 -7.18 -15.48
N PHE A 88 -12.75 -7.68 -14.66
CA PHE A 88 -12.03 -6.91 -13.66
C PHE A 88 -10.53 -7.17 -13.74
N ALA A 89 -9.74 -6.12 -13.56
CA ALA A 89 -8.31 -6.22 -13.31
C ALA A 89 -7.84 -5.00 -12.51
N ASP A 90 -6.95 -5.22 -11.54
CA ASP A 90 -6.32 -4.19 -10.69
C ASP A 90 -5.03 -4.76 -10.03
N ALA A 91 -4.50 -4.03 -9.04
CA ALA A 91 -3.45 -4.49 -8.12
C ALA A 91 -2.14 -4.99 -8.79
N ILE A 92 -1.65 -4.33 -9.85
CA ILE A 92 -0.32 -4.60 -10.43
C ILE A 92 0.79 -4.28 -9.43
N VAL A 93 1.67 -5.26 -9.19
CA VAL A 93 2.85 -5.13 -8.34
C VAL A 93 4.07 -5.75 -9.00
N PHE A 94 5.22 -5.07 -8.94
CA PHE A 94 6.52 -5.64 -9.29
C PHE A 94 7.13 -6.37 -8.09
N SER A 95 7.93 -7.41 -8.33
CA SER A 95 8.84 -7.94 -7.31
C SER A 95 9.85 -6.87 -6.87
N PRO A 96 10.45 -7.00 -5.68
CA PRO A 96 11.46 -6.04 -5.20
C PRO A 96 12.64 -5.83 -6.15
N ASP A 97 13.03 -6.88 -6.89
CA ASP A 97 14.09 -6.81 -7.91
C ASP A 97 13.59 -6.36 -9.30
N GLY A 98 12.30 -6.09 -9.45
CA GLY A 98 11.66 -5.65 -10.69
C GLY A 98 11.54 -6.73 -11.78
N LYS A 99 12.00 -7.95 -11.53
CA LYS A 99 12.01 -9.01 -12.56
C LYS A 99 10.68 -9.69 -12.76
N ARG A 100 9.82 -9.71 -11.73
CA ARG A 100 8.51 -10.35 -11.78
C ARG A 100 7.40 -9.35 -11.61
N VAL A 101 6.22 -9.69 -12.13
CA VAL A 101 5.01 -8.88 -11.99
C VAL A 101 3.84 -9.76 -11.63
N ALA A 102 3.04 -9.33 -10.66
CA ALA A 102 1.77 -9.95 -10.32
C ALA A 102 0.66 -8.92 -10.43
N TRP A 103 -0.53 -9.34 -10.82
CA TRP A 103 -1.76 -8.56 -10.70
C TRP A 103 -2.92 -9.51 -10.45
N ARG A 104 -4.12 -8.99 -10.18
CA ARG A 104 -5.31 -9.84 -10.15
C ARG A 104 -6.27 -9.48 -11.26
N ALA A 105 -6.93 -10.50 -11.78
CA ALA A 105 -7.95 -10.38 -12.79
C ALA A 105 -9.13 -11.29 -12.43
N GLY A 106 -10.32 -10.92 -12.89
CA GLY A 106 -11.52 -11.68 -12.58
C GLY A 106 -12.62 -11.54 -13.63
N ASN A 107 -13.45 -12.57 -13.72
CA ASN A 107 -14.60 -12.62 -14.61
C ASN A 107 -15.89 -12.85 -13.81
N ARG A 108 -16.88 -11.98 -14.03
CA ARG A 108 -18.25 -12.17 -13.56
C ARG A 108 -18.87 -13.36 -14.30
N THR A 109 -19.52 -14.27 -13.56
CA THR A 109 -20.25 -15.38 -14.17
C THR A 109 -21.45 -14.87 -14.97
N PRO A 110 -21.92 -15.61 -16.00
CA PRO A 110 -23.05 -15.17 -16.84
C PRO A 110 -24.35 -14.92 -16.07
N ASP A 111 -24.56 -15.61 -14.94
CA ASP A 111 -25.74 -15.43 -14.07
C ASP A 111 -25.59 -14.29 -13.06
N ASN A 112 -24.44 -13.59 -13.06
CA ASN A 112 -24.05 -12.53 -12.14
C ASN A 112 -24.01 -12.92 -10.65
N LYS A 113 -24.09 -14.21 -10.32
CA LYS A 113 -24.15 -14.71 -8.94
C LYS A 113 -22.78 -15.01 -8.32
N ALA A 114 -21.72 -15.04 -9.12
CA ALA A 114 -20.37 -15.28 -8.64
C ALA A 114 -19.35 -14.59 -9.55
N GLU A 115 -18.10 -14.62 -9.11
CA GLU A 115 -16.95 -14.23 -9.91
C GLU A 115 -15.90 -15.33 -9.86
N ARG A 116 -15.00 -15.32 -10.84
CA ARG A 116 -13.82 -16.17 -10.89
C ARG A 116 -12.60 -15.27 -10.99
N TRP A 117 -11.90 -15.11 -9.87
CA TRP A 117 -10.68 -14.32 -9.75
C TRP A 117 -9.45 -15.19 -9.74
N ARG A 118 -8.34 -14.62 -10.20
CA ARG A 118 -7.01 -15.22 -10.12
C ARG A 118 -5.95 -14.15 -9.93
N VAL A 119 -4.84 -14.55 -9.35
CA VAL A 119 -3.58 -13.82 -9.55
C VAL A 119 -3.05 -14.21 -10.92
N VAL A 120 -2.56 -13.25 -11.68
CA VAL A 120 -1.75 -13.51 -12.87
C VAL A 120 -0.32 -13.16 -12.52
N LEU A 121 0.59 -14.12 -12.67
CA LEU A 121 1.98 -14.02 -12.28
C LEU A 121 2.86 -14.18 -13.53
N ASP A 122 3.57 -13.12 -13.90
CA ASP A 122 4.43 -13.08 -15.08
C ASP A 122 3.69 -13.46 -16.39
N GLY A 123 2.40 -13.14 -16.48
CA GLY A 123 1.54 -13.51 -17.62
C GLY A 123 0.91 -14.91 -17.53
N VAL A 124 1.16 -15.65 -16.45
CA VAL A 124 0.61 -16.98 -16.22
C VAL A 124 -0.50 -16.92 -15.17
N ASP A 125 -1.69 -17.37 -15.55
CA ASP A 125 -2.84 -17.48 -14.66
C ASP A 125 -2.58 -18.50 -13.55
N GLN A 126 -2.80 -18.07 -12.31
CA GLN A 126 -2.83 -18.94 -11.13
C GLN A 126 -4.23 -19.56 -10.96
N PRO A 127 -4.42 -20.56 -10.06
CA PRO A 127 -5.73 -21.15 -9.83
C PRO A 127 -6.82 -20.11 -9.56
N GLU A 128 -8.02 -20.36 -10.08
CA GLU A 128 -9.17 -19.48 -9.90
C GLU A 128 -9.89 -19.76 -8.57
N PHE A 129 -10.38 -18.68 -7.95
CA PHE A 129 -11.17 -18.68 -6.72
C PHE A 129 -12.37 -17.74 -6.87
N ASP A 130 -13.34 -17.81 -5.96
CA ASP A 130 -14.49 -16.91 -6.03
C ASP A 130 -14.10 -15.45 -5.71
N LEU A 131 -13.07 -15.27 -4.88
CA LEU A 131 -12.36 -13.99 -4.71
C LEU A 131 -10.87 -14.21 -4.49
N VAL A 132 -10.08 -13.23 -4.93
CA VAL A 132 -8.64 -13.15 -4.68
C VAL A 132 -8.33 -11.74 -4.16
N GLY A 133 -7.66 -11.65 -3.02
CA GLY A 133 -7.18 -10.40 -2.43
C GLY A 133 -5.97 -9.83 -3.19
N TYR A 134 -5.39 -8.76 -2.66
CA TYR A 134 -4.24 -8.14 -3.32
C TYR A 134 -2.99 -9.03 -3.22
N PRO A 135 -2.16 -9.13 -4.28
CA PRO A 135 -0.91 -9.88 -4.21
C PRO A 135 0.24 -9.05 -3.62
N ARG A 136 1.13 -9.70 -2.88
CA ARG A 136 2.39 -9.13 -2.38
C ARG A 136 3.54 -10.10 -2.61
N PHE A 137 4.63 -9.63 -3.20
CA PHE A 137 5.86 -10.44 -3.31
C PHE A 137 6.59 -10.58 -1.97
N SER A 138 7.27 -11.71 -1.79
CA SER A 138 8.30 -11.87 -0.76
C SER A 138 9.49 -10.92 -0.98
N PRO A 139 10.30 -10.62 0.05
CA PRO A 139 11.43 -9.69 -0.07
C PRO A 139 12.46 -10.08 -1.13
N ASP A 140 12.62 -11.38 -1.39
CA ASP A 140 13.49 -11.92 -2.43
C ASP A 140 12.79 -12.04 -3.81
N GLY A 141 11.50 -11.70 -3.90
CA GLY A 141 10.69 -11.78 -5.11
C GLY A 141 10.29 -13.20 -5.54
N SER A 142 10.67 -14.25 -4.81
CA SER A 142 10.48 -15.63 -5.25
C SER A 142 9.05 -16.14 -5.05
N ARG A 143 8.29 -15.57 -4.11
CA ARG A 143 6.95 -16.01 -3.69
C ARG A 143 5.95 -14.84 -3.69
N VAL A 144 4.67 -15.16 -3.72
CA VAL A 144 3.57 -14.18 -3.66
C VAL A 144 2.56 -14.62 -2.61
N ALA A 145 2.20 -13.72 -1.69
CA ALA A 145 1.14 -13.92 -0.71
C ALA A 145 -0.11 -13.10 -1.06
N TYR A 146 -1.28 -13.69 -0.85
CA TYR A 146 -2.58 -13.09 -1.12
C TYR A 146 -3.68 -13.84 -0.37
N TRP A 147 -4.85 -13.21 -0.25
CA TRP A 147 -6.05 -13.87 0.28
C TRP A 147 -6.81 -14.58 -0.83
N VAL A 148 -7.50 -15.67 -0.51
CA VAL A 148 -8.52 -16.27 -1.38
C VAL A 148 -9.80 -16.49 -0.59
N ASN A 149 -10.94 -16.36 -1.25
CA ASN A 149 -12.23 -16.83 -0.72
C ASN A 149 -12.77 -17.91 -1.65
N THR A 150 -13.12 -19.06 -1.06
CA THR A 150 -13.79 -20.17 -1.73
C THR A 150 -15.22 -20.32 -1.25
N GLY A 151 -16.18 -20.38 -2.15
CA GLY A 151 -17.61 -20.47 -1.89
C GLY A 151 -18.32 -19.13 -1.72
N ALA A 152 -17.66 -18.01 -2.03
CA ALA A 152 -18.30 -16.71 -2.02
C ALA A 152 -19.30 -16.57 -3.17
N VAL A 153 -20.45 -15.98 -2.89
CA VAL A 153 -21.47 -15.62 -3.87
C VAL A 153 -21.71 -14.12 -3.84
N ILE A 154 -22.34 -13.60 -4.88
CA ILE A 154 -22.71 -12.19 -4.97
C ILE A 154 -24.20 -12.08 -4.66
N ALA A 155 -24.50 -11.41 -3.55
CA ALA A 155 -25.85 -11.13 -3.13
C ALA A 155 -26.56 -10.20 -4.13
N PRO A 156 -27.91 -10.16 -4.15
CA PRO A 156 -28.66 -9.27 -5.04
C PRO A 156 -28.27 -7.79 -4.94
N GLN A 157 -27.78 -7.34 -3.78
CA GLN A 157 -27.31 -5.98 -3.54
C GLN A 157 -25.87 -5.73 -4.01
N GLY A 158 -25.22 -6.73 -4.61
CA GLY A 158 -23.93 -6.61 -5.28
C GLY A 158 -22.68 -6.80 -4.40
N HIS A 159 -22.85 -7.09 -3.11
CA HIS A 159 -21.75 -7.42 -2.21
C HIS A 159 -21.52 -8.94 -2.14
N TYR A 160 -20.32 -9.35 -1.77
CA TYR A 160 -19.99 -10.77 -1.59
C TYR A 160 -20.48 -11.27 -0.24
N GLU A 161 -21.01 -12.48 -0.24
CA GLU A 161 -21.46 -13.18 0.96
C GLU A 161 -20.92 -14.61 0.98
N GLY A 162 -20.66 -15.11 2.20
CA GLY A 162 -20.27 -16.49 2.44
C GLY A 162 -18.84 -16.84 2.03
N GLY A 163 -18.63 -18.15 1.91
CA GLY A 163 -17.35 -18.76 1.61
C GLY A 163 -16.41 -18.86 2.81
N THR A 164 -15.18 -19.24 2.54
CA THR A 164 -14.11 -19.47 3.52
C THR A 164 -12.85 -18.81 3.02
N TRP A 165 -12.22 -18.02 3.90
CA TRP A 165 -11.01 -17.27 3.59
C TRP A 165 -9.75 -18.08 3.92
N SER A 166 -8.78 -18.10 3.00
CA SER A 166 -7.44 -18.65 3.25
C SER A 166 -6.36 -17.65 2.89
N ALA A 167 -5.32 -17.56 3.72
CA ALA A 167 -4.11 -16.82 3.40
C ALA A 167 -3.17 -17.74 2.61
N MET A 168 -2.88 -17.37 1.37
CA MET A 168 -1.97 -18.11 0.49
C MET A 168 -0.54 -17.62 0.66
N ASP A 169 0.40 -18.54 0.77
CA ASP A 169 1.85 -18.28 0.78
C ASP A 169 2.53 -18.98 -0.41
N GLY A 170 2.54 -18.32 -1.57
CA GLY A 170 2.85 -18.92 -2.87
C GLY A 170 1.65 -19.63 -3.49
N GLU A 171 1.89 -20.41 -4.55
CA GLU A 171 0.82 -20.96 -5.39
C GLU A 171 -0.07 -22.03 -4.71
N LYS A 172 0.40 -22.68 -3.63
CA LYS A 172 -0.23 -23.90 -3.10
C LYS A 172 -0.23 -24.07 -1.57
N LYS A 173 0.31 -23.13 -0.80
CA LYS A 173 0.41 -23.30 0.67
C LYS A 173 -0.67 -22.47 1.37
N ASP A 174 -1.68 -23.18 1.88
CA ASP A 174 -2.69 -22.61 2.78
C ASP A 174 -2.06 -22.40 4.18
N ALA A 175 -2.11 -21.16 4.66
CA ALA A 175 -1.64 -20.77 5.99
C ALA A 175 -2.75 -20.75 7.07
N GLY A 176 -3.94 -21.26 6.75
CA GLY A 176 -5.08 -21.42 7.64
C GLY A 176 -6.38 -20.89 7.01
N THR A 177 -7.50 -21.49 7.43
CA THR A 177 -8.86 -21.11 7.00
C THR A 177 -9.58 -20.28 8.06
N TRP A 178 -10.37 -19.30 7.61
CA TRP A 178 -10.99 -18.27 8.46
C TRP A 178 -12.40 -17.93 7.98
N THR A 179 -13.22 -17.40 8.88
CA THR A 179 -14.58 -16.95 8.56
C THR A 179 -14.60 -15.58 7.89
N GLU A 180 -13.66 -14.68 8.24
CA GLU A 180 -13.51 -13.37 7.62
C GLU A 180 -12.03 -12.98 7.54
N ALA A 181 -11.68 -12.14 6.57
CA ALA A 181 -10.38 -11.53 6.40
C ALA A 181 -10.51 -10.16 5.72
N ASP A 182 -9.58 -9.25 5.98
CA ASP A 182 -9.44 -8.04 5.16
C ASP A 182 -8.66 -8.36 3.88
N SER A 183 -9.40 -8.60 2.79
CA SER A 183 -8.82 -9.00 1.51
C SER A 183 -8.02 -7.91 0.78
N PHE A 184 -8.16 -6.64 1.19
CA PHE A 184 -7.41 -5.52 0.61
C PHE A 184 -6.02 -5.38 1.23
N VAL A 185 -5.84 -5.88 2.46
CA VAL A 185 -4.52 -5.91 3.10
C VAL A 185 -3.89 -7.30 2.93
N PRO A 186 -2.90 -7.44 2.02
CA PRO A 186 -2.26 -8.72 1.80
C PRO A 186 -1.44 -9.17 3.01
N PRO A 187 -1.29 -10.49 3.24
CA PRO A 187 -0.35 -11.00 4.21
C PRO A 187 1.06 -10.42 4.00
N VAL A 188 1.73 -10.09 5.10
CA VAL A 188 3.04 -9.43 5.09
C VAL A 188 4.12 -10.49 5.29
N TYR A 189 5.12 -10.53 4.42
CA TYR A 189 6.28 -11.40 4.62
C TYR A 189 7.22 -10.87 5.70
N ALA A 190 7.79 -11.79 6.47
CA ALA A 190 8.98 -11.53 7.25
C ALA A 190 10.17 -11.22 6.32
N PRO A 191 11.19 -10.48 6.80
CA PRO A 191 12.41 -10.16 6.04
C PRO A 191 13.07 -11.33 5.32
N ASP A 192 13.02 -12.51 5.93
CA ASP A 192 13.63 -13.73 5.38
C ASP A 192 12.78 -14.43 4.30
N GLY A 193 11.56 -13.95 4.04
CA GLY A 193 10.61 -14.54 3.10
C GLY A 193 10.01 -15.89 3.53
N LYS A 194 10.31 -16.38 4.73
CA LYS A 194 9.91 -17.72 5.20
C LYS A 194 8.60 -17.73 5.97
N SER A 195 8.28 -16.62 6.62
CA SER A 195 7.05 -16.46 7.40
C SER A 195 6.18 -15.35 6.81
N ILE A 196 4.88 -15.49 6.97
CA ILE A 196 3.91 -14.40 6.74
C ILE A 196 3.21 -14.05 8.05
N ALA A 197 2.72 -12.81 8.13
CA ALA A 197 1.83 -12.35 9.17
C ALA A 197 0.61 -11.64 8.60
N PHE A 198 -0.52 -11.78 9.28
CA PHE A 198 -1.81 -11.23 8.86
C PHE A 198 -2.78 -11.18 10.04
N VAL A 199 -3.89 -10.47 9.88
CA VAL A 199 -5.05 -10.54 10.78
C VAL A 199 -6.15 -11.34 10.11
N ALA A 200 -6.85 -12.17 10.89
CA ALA A 200 -7.96 -12.97 10.42
C ALA A 200 -9.03 -13.14 11.51
N SER A 201 -10.22 -13.56 11.10
CA SER A 201 -11.36 -13.79 11.98
C SER A 201 -11.72 -15.28 12.01
N PRO A 202 -11.30 -16.06 13.03
CA PRO A 202 -11.70 -17.47 13.17
C PRO A 202 -13.20 -17.63 13.43
N LYS A 203 -13.83 -16.60 13.99
CA LYS A 203 -15.25 -16.52 14.24
C LYS A 203 -15.66 -15.06 14.10
N GLN A 204 -16.81 -14.84 13.48
CA GLN A 204 -17.40 -13.51 13.28
C GLN A 204 -17.18 -12.58 14.49
N SER A 205 -16.64 -11.39 14.20
CA SER A 205 -16.33 -10.35 15.20
C SER A 205 -15.29 -10.74 16.27
N GLN A 206 -14.43 -11.73 16.01
CA GLN A 206 -13.28 -12.06 16.84
C GLN A 206 -12.03 -12.13 15.96
N PHE A 207 -11.05 -11.29 16.23
CA PHE A 207 -9.85 -11.18 15.40
C PHE A 207 -8.64 -11.76 16.11
N VAL A 208 -7.76 -12.39 15.33
CA VAL A 208 -6.44 -12.85 15.77
C VAL A 208 -5.36 -12.29 14.85
N ALA A 209 -4.19 -12.01 15.42
CA ALA A 209 -2.97 -11.85 14.65
C ALA A 209 -2.32 -13.22 14.46
N VAL A 210 -1.94 -13.53 13.22
CA VAL A 210 -1.21 -14.74 12.86
C VAL A 210 0.20 -14.35 12.45
N ALA A 211 1.21 -14.98 13.03
CA ALA A 211 2.61 -14.78 12.67
C ALA A 211 3.44 -15.99 13.10
N PHE A 212 4.50 -16.31 12.35
CA PHE A 212 5.37 -17.46 12.65
C PHE A 212 4.60 -18.79 12.77
N GLY A 213 3.50 -18.95 12.04
CA GLY A 213 2.61 -20.12 12.11
C GLY A 213 1.84 -20.25 13.42
N LYS A 214 1.74 -19.18 14.23
CA LYS A 214 1.02 -19.17 15.51
C LYS A 214 -0.06 -18.09 15.49
N THR A 215 -1.16 -18.38 16.17
CA THR A 215 -2.26 -17.44 16.42
C THR A 215 -2.08 -16.76 17.77
N SER A 216 -2.38 -15.47 17.85
CA SER A 216 -2.53 -14.76 19.11
C SER A 216 -3.76 -15.22 19.89
N GLU A 217 -4.00 -14.60 21.06
CA GLU A 217 -5.33 -14.58 21.65
C GLU A 217 -6.32 -13.78 20.78
N THR A 218 -7.61 -13.84 21.12
CA THR A 218 -8.68 -13.15 20.40
C THR A 218 -8.85 -11.70 20.87
N TYR A 219 -9.18 -10.84 19.93
CA TYR A 219 -9.43 -9.41 20.12
C TYR A 219 -10.78 -9.01 19.52
N GLY A 220 -11.32 -7.88 19.96
CA GLY A 220 -12.51 -7.30 19.32
C GLY A 220 -12.22 -6.76 17.93
N LEU A 221 -11.02 -6.20 17.73
CA LEU A 221 -10.43 -5.82 16.44
C LEU A 221 -8.90 -5.97 16.53
N ALA A 222 -8.24 -6.17 15.39
CA ALA A 222 -6.78 -6.13 15.29
C ALA A 222 -6.36 -5.48 13.98
N ASP A 223 -5.29 -4.70 14.03
CA ASP A 223 -4.64 -4.10 12.87
C ASP A 223 -3.54 -4.99 12.32
N THR A 224 -3.19 -4.79 11.04
CA THR A 224 -2.22 -5.62 10.34
C THR A 224 -0.87 -5.70 11.06
N PRO A 225 -0.27 -6.90 11.21
CA PRO A 225 1.00 -7.03 11.92
C PRO A 225 2.19 -6.59 11.06
N ALA A 226 3.24 -6.13 11.71
CA ALA A 226 4.53 -5.80 11.09
C ALA A 226 5.65 -6.62 11.71
N PHE A 227 6.63 -7.02 10.91
CA PHE A 227 7.85 -7.69 11.39
C PHE A 227 8.96 -6.69 11.71
N SER A 228 9.80 -7.03 12.69
CA SER A 228 11.08 -6.35 12.91
C SER A 228 12.03 -6.57 11.74
N ALA A 229 12.99 -5.67 11.56
CA ALA A 229 13.97 -5.74 10.46
C ALA A 229 14.81 -7.03 10.45
N ASP A 230 15.03 -7.64 11.62
CA ASP A 230 15.71 -8.94 11.76
C ASP A 230 14.79 -10.15 11.61
N GLY A 231 13.48 -9.92 11.46
CA GLY A 231 12.45 -10.93 11.24
C GLY A 231 12.12 -11.77 12.48
N LYS A 232 12.59 -11.39 13.66
CA LYS A 232 12.43 -12.18 14.89
C LYS A 232 11.26 -11.75 15.76
N GLN A 233 10.74 -10.55 15.56
CA GLN A 233 9.64 -9.99 16.32
C GLN A 233 8.52 -9.56 15.38
N VAL A 234 7.31 -9.54 15.93
CA VAL A 234 6.11 -9.07 15.25
C VAL A 234 5.33 -8.19 16.20
N ALA A 235 4.75 -7.11 15.68
CA ALA A 235 3.88 -6.21 16.43
C ALA A 235 2.60 -5.88 15.68
N TRP A 236 1.51 -5.66 16.41
CA TRP A 236 0.21 -5.28 15.87
C TRP A 236 -0.55 -4.37 16.85
N GLY A 237 -1.49 -3.57 16.35
CA GLY A 237 -2.48 -2.89 17.19
C GLY A 237 -3.64 -3.83 17.45
N ALA A 238 -4.21 -3.83 18.66
CA ALA A 238 -5.41 -4.59 18.95
C ALA A 238 -6.36 -3.84 19.88
N PHE A 239 -7.65 -3.96 19.60
CA PHE A 239 -8.74 -3.48 20.44
C PHE A 239 -9.20 -4.58 21.41
N LYS A 240 -9.01 -4.33 22.70
CA LYS A 240 -9.40 -5.24 23.77
C LYS A 240 -9.93 -4.43 24.95
N ASP A 241 -11.00 -4.90 25.57
CA ASP A 241 -11.60 -4.29 26.77
C ASP A 241 -11.90 -2.78 26.62
N GLY A 242 -12.36 -2.39 25.42
CA GLY A 242 -12.76 -1.02 25.13
C GLY A 242 -11.61 -0.07 24.75
N ARG A 243 -10.36 -0.56 24.67
CA ARG A 243 -9.18 0.27 24.38
C ARG A 243 -8.23 -0.40 23.39
N TRP A 244 -7.48 0.43 22.66
CA TRP A 244 -6.43 -0.04 21.77
C TRP A 244 -5.08 -0.09 22.47
N THR A 245 -4.36 -1.19 22.31
CA THR A 245 -2.98 -1.37 22.79
C THR A 245 -2.11 -1.96 21.68
N VAL A 246 -0.84 -1.60 21.65
CA VAL A 246 0.14 -2.24 20.75
C VAL A 246 0.65 -3.51 21.42
N TRP A 247 0.71 -4.60 20.66
CA TRP A 247 1.23 -5.88 21.09
C TRP A 247 2.56 -6.14 20.40
N LEU A 248 3.55 -6.60 21.15
CA LEU A 248 4.86 -7.00 20.65
C LEU A 248 5.16 -8.42 21.12
N ALA A 249 5.39 -9.32 20.17
CA ALA A 249 5.66 -10.74 20.45
C ALA A 249 4.63 -11.38 21.40
N GLY A 250 3.34 -11.06 21.24
CA GLY A 250 2.25 -11.63 22.05
C GLY A 250 2.05 -10.99 23.42
N LYS A 251 2.69 -9.86 23.71
CA LYS A 251 2.49 -9.13 24.96
C LYS A 251 2.10 -7.67 24.70
N PRO A 252 1.17 -7.10 25.48
CA PRO A 252 0.83 -5.70 25.36
C PRO A 252 2.02 -4.84 25.79
N VAL A 253 2.30 -3.77 25.05
CA VAL A 253 3.39 -2.82 25.32
C VAL A 253 2.88 -1.39 25.27
N GLY A 254 3.40 -0.56 26.18
CA GLY A 254 3.06 0.85 26.25
C GLY A 254 1.75 1.11 27.01
N ARG A 255 0.95 2.04 26.49
CA ARG A 255 -0.25 2.57 27.13
C ARG A 255 -1.48 2.15 26.33
N GLU A 256 -2.65 2.32 26.93
CA GLU A 256 -3.93 2.22 26.22
C GLU A 256 -4.29 3.53 25.53
N TYR A 257 -4.90 3.41 24.36
CA TYR A 257 -5.31 4.51 23.49
C TYR A 257 -6.79 4.36 23.11
N ASP A 258 -7.37 5.44 22.58
CA ASP A 258 -8.68 5.37 21.91
C ASP A 258 -8.53 4.66 20.56
N HIS A 259 -7.34 4.76 19.94
CA HIS A 259 -6.91 3.98 18.79
C HIS A 259 -5.38 3.86 18.73
N ALA A 260 -4.85 2.74 18.25
CA ALA A 260 -3.43 2.55 17.96
C ALA A 260 -3.28 1.82 16.62
N GLY A 261 -2.75 2.53 15.62
CA GLY A 261 -2.60 2.02 14.26
C GLY A 261 -1.43 1.06 14.09
N ILE A 262 -1.22 0.64 12.84
CA ILE A 262 -0.19 -0.32 12.46
C ILE A 262 1.21 0.11 12.93
N PRO A 263 1.89 -0.73 13.73
CA PRO A 263 3.27 -0.49 14.11
C PRO A 263 4.23 -0.54 12.93
N VAL A 264 5.20 0.36 12.91
CA VAL A 264 6.32 0.38 11.96
C VAL A 264 7.60 0.16 12.75
N PHE A 265 8.37 -0.86 12.39
CA PHE A 265 9.68 -1.12 13.01
C PHE A 265 10.75 -0.18 12.45
N GLY A 266 11.61 0.29 13.35
CA GLY A 266 12.87 0.92 13.01
C GLY A 266 13.97 -0.11 12.77
N PRO A 267 15.16 0.32 12.30
CA PRO A 267 16.27 -0.57 11.97
C PRO A 267 16.98 -1.16 13.21
N LYS A 268 16.71 -0.62 14.41
CA LYS A 268 17.32 -1.09 15.66
C LYS A 268 16.38 -2.07 16.38
N PRO A 269 16.92 -3.11 17.07
CA PRO A 269 16.10 -4.03 17.85
C PRO A 269 15.17 -3.31 18.83
N GLY A 270 13.89 -3.67 18.84
CA GLY A 270 12.88 -3.08 19.72
C GLY A 270 12.48 -1.63 19.39
N SER A 271 13.03 -1.03 18.33
CA SER A 271 12.60 0.27 17.84
C SER A 271 11.33 0.10 17.00
N PHE A 272 10.24 0.73 17.41
CA PHE A 272 9.03 0.83 16.60
C PHE A 272 8.29 2.14 16.90
N ALA A 273 7.47 2.55 15.94
CA ALA A 273 6.60 3.71 16.03
C ALA A 273 5.21 3.39 15.49
N PHE A 274 4.20 4.14 15.91
CA PHE A 274 2.82 3.99 15.46
C PHE A 274 2.05 5.29 15.62
N VAL A 275 0.93 5.42 14.92
CA VAL A 275 -0.02 6.51 15.13
C VAL A 275 -0.99 6.12 16.23
N ALA A 276 -1.22 7.00 17.19
CA ALA A 276 -2.15 6.82 18.29
C ALA A 276 -3.20 7.93 18.31
N VAL A 277 -4.36 7.61 18.86
CA VAL A 277 -5.43 8.56 19.17
C VAL A 277 -5.70 8.51 20.67
N ALA A 278 -5.68 9.66 21.32
CA ALA A 278 -6.13 9.79 22.70
C ALA A 278 -6.82 11.14 22.90
N LYS A 279 -7.99 11.13 23.55
CA LYS A 279 -8.82 12.32 23.78
C LYS A 279 -9.06 13.08 22.47
N GLU A 280 -9.43 12.34 21.42
CA GLU A 280 -9.69 12.87 20.07
C GLU A 280 -8.48 13.51 19.35
N ARG A 281 -7.27 13.36 19.89
CA ARG A 281 -6.04 13.90 19.30
C ARG A 281 -5.20 12.80 18.68
N LYS A 282 -4.81 12.97 17.42
CA LYS A 282 -3.89 12.07 16.72
C LYS A 282 -2.44 12.49 16.96
N PHE A 283 -1.56 11.53 17.25
CA PHE A 283 -0.12 11.77 17.43
C PHE A 283 0.71 10.52 17.12
N VAL A 284 2.01 10.72 16.88
CA VAL A 284 2.97 9.62 16.68
C VAL A 284 3.62 9.26 18.01
N VAL A 285 3.66 7.96 18.29
CA VAL A 285 4.38 7.36 19.42
C VAL A 285 5.59 6.62 18.87
N ALA A 286 6.77 6.85 19.44
CA ALA A 286 7.97 6.07 19.16
C ALA A 286 8.73 5.81 20.46
N GLY A 287 9.19 4.57 20.66
CA GLY A 287 9.85 4.18 21.92
C GLY A 287 9.00 4.43 23.17
N GLY A 288 7.67 4.31 23.06
CA GLY A 288 6.71 4.53 24.16
C GLY A 288 6.41 5.99 24.51
N ARG A 289 6.94 6.96 23.75
CA ARG A 289 6.75 8.41 23.99
C ARG A 289 6.12 9.09 22.77
N LYS A 290 5.29 10.11 23.01
CA LYS A 290 4.78 11.01 21.95
C LYS A 290 5.98 11.76 21.37
N VAL A 291 6.17 11.69 20.04
CA VAL A 291 7.30 12.34 19.34
C VAL A 291 6.86 13.45 18.37
N GLY A 292 5.56 13.58 18.14
CA GLY A 292 4.96 14.62 17.30
C GLY A 292 3.45 14.36 17.16
N GLY A 293 2.67 15.33 16.67
CA GLY A 293 1.23 15.12 16.49
C GLY A 293 0.45 16.43 16.45
N ASP A 294 -0.84 16.33 16.81
CA ASP A 294 -1.80 17.44 16.80
C ASP A 294 -2.26 17.86 15.39
N PHE A 295 -2.54 16.84 14.58
CA PHE A 295 -3.10 16.93 13.24
C PHE A 295 -4.47 16.27 13.19
N ASP A 296 -5.31 16.70 12.24
CA ASP A 296 -6.60 16.06 11.97
C ASP A 296 -6.40 14.68 11.33
N GLY A 297 -5.29 14.51 10.62
CA GLY A 297 -4.84 13.25 10.03
C GLY A 297 -3.34 13.04 10.20
N ILE A 298 -2.92 11.79 10.44
CA ILE A 298 -1.51 11.42 10.46
C ILE A 298 -1.35 10.11 9.69
N ALA A 299 -0.50 10.14 8.67
CA ALA A 299 -0.10 8.94 7.94
C ALA A 299 0.97 8.16 8.73
N PRO A 300 1.09 6.84 8.52
CA PRO A 300 2.13 6.00 9.13
C PRO A 300 3.54 6.63 9.09
N PRO A 301 4.29 6.59 10.21
CA PRO A 301 5.63 7.15 10.29
C PRO A 301 6.68 6.28 9.59
N VAL A 302 7.79 6.88 9.15
CA VAL A 302 8.96 6.20 8.57
C VAL A 302 10.24 6.58 9.32
N PHE A 303 11.07 5.58 9.63
CA PHE A 303 12.37 5.79 10.26
C PHE A 303 13.44 6.14 9.23
N SER A 304 14.41 6.98 9.63
CA SER A 304 15.67 7.11 8.89
C SER A 304 16.44 5.77 8.88
N PRO A 305 17.34 5.53 7.90
CA PRO A 305 18.09 4.27 7.83
C PRO A 305 18.92 3.95 9.08
N ASP A 306 19.37 4.98 9.80
CA ASP A 306 20.10 4.83 11.07
C ASP A 306 19.18 4.77 12.32
N GLY A 307 17.87 4.91 12.11
CA GLY A 307 16.83 4.87 13.13
C GLY A 307 16.85 6.05 14.11
N LYS A 308 17.58 7.13 13.82
CA LYS A 308 17.66 8.30 14.72
C LYS A 308 16.55 9.31 14.48
N SER A 309 15.98 9.36 13.28
CA SER A 309 14.96 10.30 12.87
C SER A 309 13.68 9.56 12.46
N ILE A 310 12.54 10.24 12.65
CA ILE A 310 11.23 9.79 12.19
C ILE A 310 10.63 10.91 11.34
N ALA A 311 10.07 10.53 10.19
CA ALA A 311 9.24 11.38 9.36
C ALA A 311 7.80 10.85 9.36
N PHE A 312 6.82 11.73 9.18
CA PHE A 312 5.44 11.35 8.91
C PHE A 312 4.74 12.45 8.11
N VAL A 313 3.55 12.16 7.58
CA VAL A 313 2.69 13.19 6.97
C VAL A 313 1.60 13.56 7.96
N GLY A 314 1.46 14.85 8.23
CA GLY A 314 0.36 15.43 9.01
C GLY A 314 -0.58 16.22 8.12
N VAL A 315 -1.89 16.17 8.42
CA VAL A 315 -2.94 16.89 7.69
C VAL A 315 -3.66 17.87 8.63
N ARG A 316 -3.80 19.13 8.20
CA ARG A 316 -4.53 20.19 8.93
C ARG A 316 -5.73 20.69 8.12
N GLY A 317 -6.86 20.93 8.77
CA GLY A 317 -8.10 21.36 8.13
C GLY A 317 -8.75 20.30 7.23
N GLY A 318 -8.33 19.03 7.35
CA GLY A 318 -8.89 17.91 6.59
C GLY A 318 -10.04 17.26 7.33
N ALA A 319 -11.03 16.75 6.60
CA ALA A 319 -12.09 15.93 7.17
C ALA A 319 -11.59 14.48 7.30
N SER A 320 -11.69 13.90 8.51
CA SER A 320 -11.61 12.45 8.70
C SER A 320 -12.99 11.85 8.49
N PHE A 321 -13.13 10.91 7.56
CA PHE A 321 -14.38 10.15 7.43
C PHE A 321 -14.23 8.77 8.10
N GLY A 322 -15.04 8.54 9.13
CA GLY A 322 -15.17 7.25 9.83
C GLY A 322 -15.46 7.43 11.33
N PRO A 323 -16.15 6.49 11.99
CA PRO A 323 -16.27 6.51 13.45
C PRO A 323 -14.87 6.56 14.10
N PRO A 324 -14.72 7.22 15.28
CA PRO A 324 -13.49 7.11 16.06
C PRO A 324 -13.15 5.63 16.26
N GLY A 325 -12.05 5.16 15.68
CA GLY A 325 -11.60 3.76 15.77
C GLY A 325 -11.91 2.85 14.57
N MET A 326 -12.71 3.27 13.58
CA MET A 326 -12.88 2.53 12.31
C MET A 326 -12.14 3.19 11.14
N GLY A 327 -11.99 4.52 11.15
CA GLY A 327 -11.32 5.28 10.07
C GLY A 327 -9.78 5.15 10.03
N MET A 328 -9.19 4.29 10.85
CA MET A 328 -7.76 3.97 10.82
C MET A 328 -7.48 2.47 10.59
N SER A 329 -8.53 1.63 10.57
CA SER A 329 -8.45 0.19 10.30
C SER A 329 -8.31 -0.14 8.79
N ALA A 330 -8.20 0.87 7.93
CA ALA A 330 -8.04 0.69 6.48
C ALA A 330 -6.72 1.28 5.95
N SER A 331 -5.81 1.75 6.80
CA SER A 331 -4.52 2.22 6.30
C SER A 331 -3.65 1.01 6.00
N ASN A 332 -3.64 0.49 4.78
CA ASN A 332 -2.50 -0.27 4.34
C ASN A 332 -1.33 0.73 4.26
N PRO A 333 -0.29 0.68 5.13
CA PRO A 333 0.82 1.61 5.03
C PRO A 333 1.60 1.41 3.72
N TYR A 334 1.33 0.30 3.03
CA TYR A 334 1.90 -0.06 1.74
C TYR A 334 1.03 0.36 0.55
N LEU A 335 -0.15 0.96 0.76
CA LEU A 335 -1.03 1.53 -0.28
C LEU A 335 -1.57 2.86 0.22
N MET A 336 -0.79 3.93 0.07
CA MET A 336 -1.30 5.26 0.38
C MET A 336 -2.25 5.68 -0.75
N ASP A 337 -3.54 5.32 -0.65
CA ASP A 337 -4.58 5.90 -1.48
C ASP A 337 -5.64 6.69 -0.67
N ARG A 338 -6.35 7.56 -1.38
CA ARG A 338 -7.38 8.52 -0.96
C ARG A 338 -8.49 7.88 -0.14
N GLU A 339 -8.82 6.63 -0.41
CA GLU A 339 -9.90 5.91 0.26
C GLU A 339 -9.40 5.19 1.54
N GLU A 340 -8.11 4.85 1.64
CA GLU A 340 -7.54 4.02 2.72
C GLU A 340 -7.05 4.82 3.94
N THR A 341 -6.61 6.06 3.74
CA THR A 341 -6.23 6.93 4.87
C THR A 341 -7.45 7.55 5.58
N GLY A 342 -8.62 7.55 4.94
CA GLY A 342 -9.80 8.29 5.40
C GLY A 342 -9.62 9.81 5.44
N LEU A 343 -8.52 10.34 4.87
CA LEU A 343 -8.16 11.76 4.89
C LEU A 343 -8.56 12.42 3.57
N GLN A 344 -9.51 13.36 3.62
CA GLN A 344 -9.87 14.20 2.48
C GLN A 344 -9.67 15.68 2.76
N GLY A 345 -9.10 16.37 1.77
CA GLY A 345 -8.79 17.79 1.85
C GLY A 345 -7.71 18.10 2.88
N GLY A 346 -7.62 19.37 3.24
CA GLY A 346 -6.64 19.89 4.19
C GLY A 346 -5.23 20.09 3.60
N ASP A 347 -4.37 20.68 4.43
CA ASP A 347 -2.97 20.92 4.15
C ASP A 347 -2.15 19.70 4.54
N TRP A 348 -1.65 18.97 3.55
CA TRP A 348 -0.75 17.83 3.76
C TRP A 348 0.68 18.32 3.88
N ARG A 349 1.34 17.99 5.00
CA ARG A 349 2.69 18.46 5.32
C ARG A 349 3.57 17.30 5.75
N VAL A 350 4.78 17.26 5.21
CA VAL A 350 5.85 16.41 5.73
C VAL A 350 6.28 16.96 7.09
N VAL A 351 6.38 16.09 8.10
CA VAL A 351 6.86 16.44 9.43
C VAL A 351 8.11 15.62 9.76
N THR A 352 9.19 16.30 10.11
CA THR A 352 10.46 15.67 10.51
C THR A 352 11.09 16.47 11.64
N GLY A 353 11.53 15.79 12.71
CA GLY A 353 12.16 16.47 13.85
C GLY A 353 11.27 17.53 14.50
N GLY A 354 9.95 17.33 14.47
CA GLY A 354 8.96 18.28 14.99
C GLY A 354 8.72 19.52 14.12
N ARG A 355 9.32 19.61 12.93
CA ARG A 355 9.13 20.72 11.99
C ARG A 355 8.22 20.31 10.85
N GLU A 356 7.27 21.18 10.53
CA GLU A 356 6.34 21.04 9.41
C GLU A 356 6.94 21.67 8.14
N GLY A 357 6.84 20.95 7.03
CA GLY A 357 7.22 21.43 5.71
C GLY A 357 6.15 22.29 5.03
N GLU A 358 6.36 22.48 3.72
CA GLU A 358 5.38 23.11 2.83
C GLU A 358 4.06 22.33 2.81
N ALA A 359 2.95 23.05 2.63
CA ALA A 359 1.63 22.48 2.42
C ALA A 359 1.40 22.04 0.97
N PHE A 360 0.78 20.88 0.82
CA PHE A 360 0.36 20.30 -0.44
C PHE A 360 -1.10 19.86 -0.36
N GLU A 361 -1.72 19.64 -1.51
CA GLU A 361 -3.04 19.00 -1.60
C GLU A 361 -2.95 17.52 -1.18
N ARG A 362 -1.79 16.90 -1.39
CA ARG A 362 -1.51 15.51 -1.04
C ARG A 362 -0.01 15.26 -0.91
N VAL A 363 0.40 14.40 0.00
CA VAL A 363 1.79 13.93 0.15
C VAL A 363 1.79 12.44 0.43
N GLU A 364 2.59 11.68 -0.32
CA GLU A 364 2.64 10.23 -0.21
C GLU A 364 4.06 9.71 -0.43
N HIS A 365 4.27 8.44 -0.05
CA HIS A 365 5.52 7.70 -0.27
C HIS A 365 6.76 8.43 0.25
N LEU A 366 6.83 8.68 1.55
CA LEU A 366 8.02 9.22 2.19
C LEU A 366 9.17 8.20 2.13
N VAL A 367 10.31 8.60 1.61
CA VAL A 367 11.53 7.78 1.53
C VAL A 367 12.71 8.62 2.00
N TRP A 368 13.56 8.06 2.86
CA TRP A 368 14.82 8.69 3.24
C TRP A 368 15.93 8.37 2.23
N SER A 369 16.85 9.32 2.03
CA SER A 369 18.12 9.06 1.36
C SER A 369 18.92 7.99 2.14
N PRO A 370 19.83 7.25 1.48
CA PRO A 370 20.63 6.22 2.14
C PRO A 370 21.41 6.72 3.36
N ASP A 371 21.86 7.97 3.34
CA ASP A 371 22.56 8.62 4.45
C ASP A 371 21.62 9.23 5.52
N GLY A 372 20.30 9.15 5.31
CA GLY A 372 19.27 9.64 6.23
C GLY A 372 19.16 11.17 6.33
N LYS A 373 19.77 11.94 5.42
CA LYS A 373 19.77 13.40 5.49
C LYS A 373 18.66 14.07 4.69
N THR A 374 18.22 13.45 3.59
CA THR A 374 17.21 14.02 2.70
C THR A 374 15.98 13.13 2.68
N LEU A 375 14.80 13.74 2.75
CA LEU A 375 13.54 13.04 2.56
C LEU A 375 13.01 13.35 1.16
N ALA A 376 12.58 12.31 0.45
CA ALA A 376 11.82 12.42 -0.79
C ALA A 376 10.37 11.97 -0.59
N CYS A 377 9.46 12.57 -1.35
CA CYS A 377 8.06 12.18 -1.42
C CYS A 377 7.47 12.51 -2.78
N ARG A 378 6.33 11.90 -3.11
CA ARG A 378 5.46 12.43 -4.17
C ARG A 378 4.45 13.37 -3.54
N ALA A 379 4.25 14.52 -4.16
CA ALA A 379 3.34 15.54 -3.65
C ALA A 379 2.46 16.07 -4.78
N LYS A 380 1.22 16.42 -4.42
CA LYS A 380 0.25 17.00 -5.35
C LYS A 380 0.00 18.47 -5.01
N LYS A 381 0.11 19.35 -6.00
CA LYS A 381 -0.17 20.79 -5.87
C LYS A 381 -0.65 21.35 -7.20
N GLY A 382 -1.71 22.16 -7.18
CA GLY A 382 -2.35 22.67 -8.40
C GLY A 382 -2.91 21.55 -9.27
N GLY A 383 -3.41 20.46 -8.67
CA GLY A 383 -3.94 19.32 -9.41
C GLY A 383 -2.89 18.39 -10.04
N ARG A 384 -1.59 18.72 -9.97
CA ARG A 384 -0.49 17.98 -10.61
C ARG A 384 0.44 17.33 -9.60
N TRP A 385 1.04 16.21 -9.99
CA TRP A 385 1.98 15.45 -9.16
C TRP A 385 3.44 15.77 -9.50
N ARG A 386 4.29 15.80 -8.48
CA ARG A 386 5.75 15.96 -8.61
C ARG A 386 6.48 15.21 -7.51
N ILE A 387 7.77 14.97 -7.72
CA ILE A 387 8.69 14.54 -6.67
C ILE A 387 9.27 15.76 -5.94
N VAL A 388 9.28 15.69 -4.62
CA VAL A 388 9.94 16.64 -3.73
C VAL A 388 11.04 15.89 -2.99
N ALA A 389 12.30 16.32 -3.10
CA ALA A 389 13.43 15.73 -2.40
C ALA A 389 14.24 16.83 -1.69
N GLY A 390 13.97 17.03 -0.40
CA GLY A 390 14.45 18.21 0.32
C GLY A 390 14.00 19.51 -0.37
N VAL A 391 14.96 20.28 -0.88
CA VAL A 391 14.69 21.52 -1.65
C VAL A 391 14.51 21.26 -3.15
N ALA A 392 14.94 20.10 -3.66
CA ALA A 392 14.82 19.75 -5.07
C ALA A 392 13.36 19.40 -5.43
N ARG A 393 12.95 19.76 -6.64
CA ARG A 393 11.60 19.55 -7.18
C ARG A 393 11.71 19.08 -8.63
N SER A 394 10.94 18.06 -8.99
CA SER A 394 10.74 17.69 -10.39
C SER A 394 9.77 18.63 -11.09
N ASP A 395 9.62 18.46 -12.41
CA ASP A 395 8.50 18.99 -13.17
C ASP A 395 7.15 18.42 -12.69
N ASP A 396 6.07 18.96 -13.26
CA ASP A 396 4.69 18.54 -13.01
C ASP A 396 4.20 17.49 -14.00
N TYR A 397 3.62 16.43 -13.45
CA TYR A 397 3.09 15.29 -14.19
C TYR A 397 1.62 15.04 -13.83
N ASP A 398 0.93 14.28 -14.66
CA ASP A 398 -0.43 13.83 -14.33
C ASP A 398 -0.40 12.80 -13.20
N GLU A 399 0.71 12.07 -13.10
CA GLU A 399 0.99 11.09 -12.06
C GLU A 399 2.50 10.83 -11.97
N VAL A 400 2.99 10.53 -10.77
CA VAL A 400 4.36 10.07 -10.54
C VAL A 400 4.35 8.82 -9.68
N GLY A 401 5.25 7.89 -9.93
CA GLY A 401 5.48 6.73 -9.07
C GLY A 401 6.24 7.12 -7.78
N PRO A 402 6.45 6.15 -6.88
CA PRO A 402 7.26 6.36 -5.67
C PRO A 402 8.69 6.81 -6.01
N PRO A 403 9.26 7.77 -5.26
CA PRO A 403 10.65 8.20 -5.45
C PRO A 403 11.65 7.12 -5.01
N GLN A 404 12.74 6.96 -5.75
CA GLN A 404 13.82 6.03 -5.44
C GLN A 404 15.19 6.70 -5.48
N PHE A 405 15.87 6.75 -4.34
CA PHE A 405 17.21 7.32 -4.28
C PHE A 405 18.23 6.44 -4.98
N SER A 406 19.19 7.08 -5.67
CA SER A 406 20.45 6.45 -6.04
C SER A 406 21.21 6.00 -4.79
N PRO A 407 22.09 4.98 -4.87
CA PRO A 407 22.87 4.51 -3.72
C PRO A 407 23.71 5.60 -3.03
N ASP A 408 24.17 6.60 -3.79
CA ASP A 408 24.91 7.76 -3.28
C ASP A 408 24.02 8.89 -2.74
N GLY A 409 22.69 8.76 -2.86
CA GLY A 409 21.69 9.73 -2.42
C GLY A 409 21.58 11.00 -3.26
N LYS A 410 22.38 11.14 -4.34
CA LYS A 410 22.47 12.38 -5.12
C LYS A 410 21.38 12.55 -6.17
N LYS A 411 20.69 11.47 -6.51
CA LYS A 411 19.63 11.45 -7.52
C LYS A 411 18.42 10.70 -7.00
N VAL A 412 17.26 11.04 -7.53
CA VAL A 412 16.01 10.31 -7.33
C VAL A 412 15.46 9.90 -8.69
N GLY A 413 15.36 8.60 -8.94
CA GLY A 413 14.62 8.05 -10.07
C GLY A 413 13.15 7.87 -9.72
N PHE A 414 12.26 8.10 -10.68
CA PHE A 414 10.83 7.93 -10.49
C PHE A 414 10.11 7.70 -11.82
N GLY A 415 9.02 6.96 -11.77
CA GLY A 415 8.09 6.85 -12.89
C GLY A 415 7.26 8.12 -13.03
N ALA A 416 6.93 8.53 -14.26
CA ALA A 416 6.10 9.69 -14.49
C ALA A 416 5.13 9.43 -15.65
N ARG A 417 3.90 9.94 -15.55
CA ARG A 417 2.92 9.91 -16.63
C ARG A 417 2.55 11.33 -17.08
N THR A 418 2.64 11.54 -18.39
CA THR A 418 2.17 12.76 -19.06
C THR A 418 1.26 12.36 -20.21
N GLY A 419 -0.04 12.60 -20.06
CA GLY A 419 -1.05 12.10 -20.99
C GLY A 419 -1.06 10.57 -21.05
N LEU A 420 -0.65 10.06 -22.21
CA LEU A 420 -0.52 8.63 -22.53
C LEU A 420 0.93 8.13 -22.44
N GLU A 421 1.91 8.99 -22.24
CA GLU A 421 3.31 8.59 -22.16
C GLU A 421 3.69 8.19 -20.74
N LEU A 422 4.36 7.05 -20.61
CA LEU A 422 4.89 6.51 -19.36
C LEU A 422 6.42 6.59 -19.41
N TRP A 423 6.98 7.44 -18.57
CA TRP A 423 8.39 7.74 -18.51
C TRP A 423 9.04 7.18 -17.25
N TRP A 424 10.34 6.93 -17.34
CA TRP A 424 11.26 7.00 -16.22
C TRP A 424 11.99 8.34 -16.25
N LYS A 425 12.00 9.05 -15.12
CA LYS A 425 12.58 10.38 -14.95
C LYS A 425 13.58 10.40 -13.80
N VAL A 426 14.48 11.38 -13.81
CA VAL A 426 15.57 11.49 -12.83
C VAL A 426 15.68 12.92 -12.34
N LEU A 427 15.63 13.09 -11.01
CA LEU A 427 15.82 14.37 -10.33
C LEU A 427 17.18 14.40 -9.63
N ASP A 428 17.95 15.47 -9.84
CA ASP A 428 19.18 15.73 -9.07
C ASP A 428 18.84 16.37 -7.71
N VAL A 429 19.47 15.88 -6.63
CA VAL A 429 19.13 16.24 -5.24
C VAL A 429 20.21 17.10 -4.55
N ARG A 430 21.44 17.12 -5.09
CA ARG A 430 22.65 17.82 -4.59
C ARG A 430 23.17 17.39 -3.22
#